data_AF-A0A3A9W6A0-F1
#
_entry.id   AF-A0A3A9W6A0-F1
#
_cell.length_a   1.000
_cell.length_b   1.000
_cell.length_c   1.000
_cell.angle_alpha   90.00
_cell.angle_beta   90.00
_cell.angle_gamma   90.00
#
_symmetry.space_group_name_H-M   'P 1'
#
loop_
_entity.id
_entity.type
_entity.pdbx_description
1 polymer ?
#
loop_
_entity_poly.entity_id
_entity_poly.type
_entity_poly.pdbx_seq_one_letter_code
_entity_poly.pdbx_strand_id
1 'polypeptide(L)'
;MAFWGYGQGDNNEGKKGFMDSQLYDIAYLIQFKDQVNTKVSKVPIAWHLDHSLKVINKIHDVLKSSDPSVYEKRFSLARNFSYTFGYIPRGIGKSPGSVLPPNDIKTEDILSQLEIARENLLDLESLDENVNFIHPVFGQLNKKQAKRFLKIHTRHHLKIIQDILRKE
;
A
#
# COMPACT_ATOMS: atom_id res chain seq x y z
N MET A 1 51.49 0.79 23.77
CA MET A 1 51.59 1.92 22.82
C MET A 1 51.25 1.39 21.44
N ALA A 2 50.15 1.90 20.85
CA ALA A 2 49.72 2.02 19.43
C ALA A 2 50.05 0.86 18.45
N PHE A 3 49.25 0.41 17.48
CA PHE A 3 48.05 0.85 16.72
C PHE A 3 47.24 -0.45 16.45
N TRP A 4 45.93 -0.48 16.17
CA TRP A 4 45.28 -0.12 14.91
C TRP A 4 43.76 -0.16 15.10
N GLY A 5 43.05 0.83 14.55
CA GLY A 5 41.60 0.87 14.48
C GLY A 5 41.05 0.12 13.26
N TYR A 6 39.85 -0.43 13.42
CA TYR A 6 38.86 -0.76 12.39
C TYR A 6 37.54 -0.99 13.16
N GLY A 7 36.38 -0.49 12.79
CA GLY A 7 36.02 0.24 11.60
C GLY A 7 34.81 1.12 11.87
N GLN A 8 34.60 2.01 10.93
CA GLN A 8 33.56 3.01 10.90
C GLN A 8 32.19 2.40 11.13
N GLY A 9 31.44 2.97 12.08
CA GLY A 9 30.00 2.84 12.09
C GLY A 9 29.49 3.39 10.76
N ASP A 10 28.95 2.50 9.95
CA ASP A 10 28.22 2.85 8.74
C ASP A 10 26.96 3.62 9.20
N ASN A 11 27.11 4.93 9.36
CA ASN A 11 26.02 5.85 9.64
C ASN A 11 25.23 6.07 8.36
N ASN A 12 24.67 4.99 7.82
CA ASN A 12 23.60 5.03 6.87
C ASN A 12 22.31 4.86 7.67
N GLU A 13 21.91 5.92 8.39
CA GLU A 13 20.49 6.12 8.69
C GLU A 13 19.79 6.32 7.34
N GLY A 14 19.58 5.19 6.66
CA GLY A 14 19.14 5.12 5.29
C GLY A 14 17.84 5.90 5.16
N LYS A 15 17.79 6.83 4.21
CA LYS A 15 16.57 7.53 3.86
C LYS A 15 15.48 6.48 3.61
N LYS A 16 14.55 6.39 4.55
CA LYS A 16 13.42 5.47 4.46
C LYS A 16 12.60 5.84 3.22
N GLY A 17 12.55 4.92 2.26
CA GLY A 17 11.83 5.04 1.00
C GLY A 17 10.33 5.21 1.20
N PHE A 18 9.66 5.61 0.12
CA PHE A 18 8.22 5.78 0.13
C PHE A 18 7.53 4.45 0.47
N MET A 19 6.78 4.44 1.57
CA MET A 19 6.03 3.28 2.10
C MET A 19 6.86 2.12 2.68
N ASP A 20 8.18 2.25 2.85
CA ASP A 20 9.02 1.19 3.44
C ASP A 20 8.52 0.63 4.77
N SER A 21 8.02 1.48 5.68
CA SER A 21 7.43 0.99 6.94
C SER A 21 6.22 0.10 6.69
N GLN A 22 5.36 0.50 5.75
CA GLN A 22 4.14 -0.24 5.47
C GLN A 22 4.48 -1.60 4.85
N LEU A 23 5.49 -1.66 3.97
CA LEU A 23 5.95 -2.92 3.39
C LEU A 23 6.66 -3.80 4.43
N TYR A 24 7.40 -3.21 5.36
CA TYR A 24 7.97 -3.94 6.50
C TYR A 24 6.87 -4.51 7.41
N ASP A 25 5.85 -3.72 7.74
CA ASP A 25 4.69 -4.16 8.52
C ASP A 25 3.97 -5.31 7.80
N ILE A 26 3.73 -5.19 6.49
CA ILE A 26 3.14 -6.26 5.66
C ILE A 26 3.96 -7.53 5.77
N ALA A 27 5.28 -7.44 5.56
CA ALA A 27 6.19 -8.58 5.63
C ALA A 27 6.12 -9.29 6.99
N TYR A 28 6.18 -8.52 8.08
CA TYR A 28 6.08 -9.04 9.43
C TYR A 28 4.73 -9.74 9.68
N LEU A 29 3.62 -9.16 9.19
CA LEU A 29 2.27 -9.66 9.44
C LEU A 29 1.93 -10.95 8.66
N ILE A 30 2.74 -11.37 7.69
CA ILE A 30 2.54 -12.64 6.95
C ILE A 30 2.49 -13.84 7.91
N GLN A 31 3.25 -13.83 9.01
CA GLN A 31 3.23 -14.91 10.01
C GLN A 31 1.86 -15.13 10.66
N PHE A 32 0.95 -14.14 10.56
CA PHE A 32 -0.39 -14.19 11.10
C PHE A 32 -1.46 -14.36 10.02
N LYS A 33 -1.09 -14.69 8.77
CA LYS A 33 -1.99 -14.73 7.59
C LYS A 33 -3.32 -15.44 7.84
N ASP A 34 -3.32 -16.52 8.63
CA ASP A 34 -4.50 -17.37 8.86
C ASP A 34 -5.40 -16.89 10.01
N GLN A 35 -4.99 -15.88 10.75
CA GLN A 35 -5.82 -15.35 11.83
C GLN A 35 -7.00 -14.55 11.28
N VAL A 36 -8.13 -14.67 11.98
CA VAL A 36 -9.37 -13.96 11.67
C VAL A 36 -10.11 -13.62 12.97
N ASN A 37 -10.67 -12.43 13.03
CA ASN A 37 -11.63 -12.02 14.06
C ASN A 37 -12.87 -11.48 13.34
N THR A 38 -13.93 -12.29 13.31
CA THR A 38 -15.16 -11.99 12.56
C THR A 38 -15.96 -10.81 13.11
N LYS A 39 -15.69 -10.38 14.35
CA LYS A 39 -16.23 -9.13 14.90
C LYS A 39 -15.58 -7.89 14.28
N VAL A 40 -14.37 -8.01 13.75
CA VAL A 40 -13.59 -6.93 13.13
C VAL A 40 -13.67 -6.97 11.60
N SER A 41 -13.44 -8.15 11.02
CA SER A 41 -13.43 -8.36 9.56
C SER A 41 -13.93 -9.75 9.21
N LYS A 42 -14.72 -9.84 8.13
CA LYS A 42 -15.25 -11.13 7.64
C LYS A 42 -14.21 -11.99 6.93
N VAL A 43 -13.02 -11.46 6.67
CA VAL A 43 -11.94 -12.10 5.91
C VAL A 43 -10.67 -12.19 6.77
N PRO A 44 -9.81 -13.20 6.53
CA PRO A 44 -8.56 -13.37 7.29
C PRO A 44 -7.53 -12.30 6.96
N ILE A 45 -6.46 -12.23 7.77
CA ILE A 45 -5.33 -11.32 7.57
C ILE A 45 -4.73 -11.47 6.17
N ALA A 46 -4.61 -12.70 5.65
CA ALA A 46 -4.10 -12.98 4.30
C ALA A 46 -4.79 -12.13 3.22
N TRP A 47 -6.12 -11.98 3.31
CA TRP A 47 -6.90 -11.20 2.37
C TRP A 47 -6.51 -9.72 2.39
N HIS A 48 -6.30 -9.15 3.58
CA HIS A 48 -5.93 -7.74 3.72
C HIS A 48 -4.51 -7.46 3.22
N LEU A 49 -3.56 -8.38 3.47
CA LEU A 49 -2.19 -8.28 2.98
C LEU A 49 -2.16 -8.37 1.45
N ASP A 50 -2.76 -9.42 0.89
CA ASP A 50 -2.83 -9.65 -0.55
C ASP A 50 -3.52 -8.50 -1.28
N HIS A 51 -4.69 -8.05 -0.81
CA HIS A 51 -5.41 -6.93 -1.40
C HIS A 51 -4.59 -5.64 -1.39
N SER A 52 -3.88 -5.35 -0.29
CA SER A 52 -3.05 -4.15 -0.18
C SER A 52 -1.93 -4.15 -1.23
N LEU A 53 -1.28 -5.30 -1.45
CA LEU A 53 -0.22 -5.44 -2.43
C LEU A 53 -0.77 -5.38 -3.87
N LYS A 54 -1.90 -6.04 -4.16
CA LYS A 54 -2.57 -5.93 -5.46
C LYS A 54 -2.92 -4.48 -5.81
N VAL A 55 -3.39 -3.69 -4.84
CA VAL A 55 -3.72 -2.28 -5.06
C VAL A 55 -2.46 -1.46 -5.38
N ILE A 56 -1.35 -1.66 -4.66
CA ILE A 56 -0.08 -0.99 -4.94
C ILE A 56 0.38 -1.30 -6.37
N ASN A 57 0.48 -2.59 -6.70
CA ASN A 57 0.97 -3.05 -8.00
C ASN A 57 0.07 -2.58 -9.14
N LYS A 58 -1.25 -2.71 -8.98
CA LYS A 58 -2.19 -2.30 -10.03
C LYS A 58 -2.18 -0.80 -10.27
N ILE A 59 -2.10 0.02 -9.22
CA ILE A 59 -2.05 1.47 -9.37
C ILE A 59 -0.75 1.88 -10.06
N HIS A 60 0.38 1.27 -9.70
CA HIS A 60 1.63 1.49 -10.41
C HIS A 60 1.48 1.21 -11.90
N ASP A 61 0.97 0.05 -12.29
CA ASP A 61 0.81 -0.33 -13.70
C ASP A 61 -0.09 0.65 -14.48
N VAL A 62 -1.16 1.12 -13.85
CA VAL A 62 -2.06 2.12 -14.45
C VAL A 62 -1.35 3.45 -14.63
N LEU A 63 -0.59 3.92 -13.63
CA LEU A 63 0.15 5.17 -13.74
C LEU A 63 1.22 5.07 -14.85
N LYS A 64 2.00 3.98 -14.85
CA LYS A 64 3.07 3.74 -15.83
C LYS A 64 2.58 3.69 -17.28
N SER A 65 1.35 3.23 -17.50
CA SER A 65 0.72 3.15 -18.83
C SER A 65 -0.17 4.33 -19.19
N SER A 66 -0.41 5.28 -18.27
CA SER A 66 -1.28 6.43 -18.51
C SER A 66 -0.60 7.52 -19.33
N ASP A 67 -1.38 8.20 -20.16
CA ASP A 67 -0.95 9.41 -20.85
C ASP A 67 -1.02 10.62 -19.89
N PRO A 68 0.10 11.32 -19.59
CA PRO A 68 0.07 12.49 -18.72
C PRO A 68 -0.73 13.68 -19.29
N SER A 69 -0.88 13.76 -20.62
CA SER A 69 -1.55 14.89 -21.28
C SER A 69 -3.06 14.91 -21.08
N VAL A 70 -3.66 13.77 -20.74
CA VAL A 70 -5.11 13.64 -20.49
C VAL A 70 -5.51 13.91 -19.03
N TYR A 71 -4.53 14.25 -18.17
CA TYR A 71 -4.82 14.56 -16.77
C TYR A 71 -5.58 15.88 -16.63
N GLU A 72 -6.72 15.81 -15.96
CA GLU A 72 -7.52 16.96 -15.59
C GLU A 72 -7.67 17.06 -14.08
N LYS A 73 -7.19 18.17 -13.51
CA LYS A 73 -7.36 18.46 -12.10
C LYS A 73 -8.84 18.76 -11.79
N ARG A 74 -9.53 17.81 -11.17
CA ARG A 74 -10.91 17.97 -10.69
C ARG A 74 -11.00 17.91 -9.18
N PHE A 75 -11.93 18.64 -8.59
CA PHE A 75 -12.20 18.58 -7.15
C PHE A 75 -13.05 17.36 -6.79
N SER A 76 -12.80 16.77 -5.61
CA SER A 76 -13.62 15.67 -5.06
C SER A 76 -13.74 15.84 -3.56
N LEU A 77 -14.98 16.03 -3.06
CA LEU A 77 -15.28 16.15 -1.63
C LEU A 77 -14.85 14.89 -0.87
N ALA A 78 -15.19 13.71 -1.40
CA ALA A 78 -14.84 12.43 -0.80
C ALA A 78 -13.32 12.23 -0.70
N ARG A 79 -12.58 12.59 -1.76
CA ARG A 79 -11.11 12.54 -1.75
C ARG A 79 -10.53 13.47 -0.71
N ASN A 80 -11.00 14.71 -0.66
CA ASN A 80 -10.50 15.71 0.28
C ASN A 80 -10.77 15.28 1.72
N PHE A 81 -11.98 14.80 2.02
CA PHE A 81 -12.31 14.24 3.33
C PHE A 81 -11.34 13.10 3.70
N SER A 82 -11.18 12.10 2.82
CA SER A 82 -10.29 10.96 3.09
C SER A 82 -8.84 11.39 3.29
N TYR A 83 -8.34 12.34 2.49
CA TYR A 83 -6.96 12.81 2.58
C TYR A 83 -6.67 13.63 3.82
N THR A 84 -7.63 14.46 4.25
CA THR A 84 -7.55 15.27 5.47
C THR A 84 -7.54 14.39 6.71
N PHE A 85 -8.46 13.42 6.81
CA PHE A 85 -8.59 12.59 8.01
C PHE A 85 -7.73 11.31 7.95
N GLY A 86 -7.17 10.97 6.79
CA GLY A 86 -6.44 9.71 6.59
C GLY A 86 -7.30 8.49 6.85
N TYR A 87 -8.61 8.60 6.60
CA TYR A 87 -9.62 7.63 7.02
C TYR A 87 -10.43 7.11 5.83
N ILE A 88 -10.71 5.81 5.88
CA ILE A 88 -11.63 5.10 4.98
C ILE A 88 -12.63 4.36 5.87
N PRO A 89 -13.95 4.59 5.72
CA PRO A 89 -14.96 3.88 6.49
C PRO A 89 -14.94 2.37 6.19
N ARG A 90 -15.03 1.55 7.25
CA ARG A 90 -15.14 0.09 7.11
C ARG A 90 -16.53 -0.30 6.60
N GLY A 91 -16.59 -1.35 5.80
CA GLY A 91 -17.86 -1.95 5.34
C GLY A 91 -18.61 -1.18 4.25
N ILE A 92 -18.13 0.00 3.82
CA ILE A 92 -18.81 0.83 2.80
C ILE A 92 -18.26 0.58 1.38
N GLY A 93 -16.96 0.25 1.25
CA GLY A 93 -16.31 0.04 -0.05
C GLY A 93 -16.33 -1.41 -0.52
N LYS A 94 -16.58 -1.63 -1.81
CA LYS A 94 -16.34 -2.91 -2.50
C LYS A 94 -15.02 -2.86 -3.25
N SER A 95 -14.18 -3.89 -3.09
CA SER A 95 -12.93 -4.02 -3.84
C SER A 95 -13.23 -4.31 -5.32
N PRO A 96 -12.59 -3.62 -6.28
CA PRO A 96 -12.69 -3.95 -7.70
C PRO A 96 -12.17 -5.37 -7.99
N GLY A 97 -12.77 -6.06 -8.96
CA GLY A 97 -12.38 -7.43 -9.32
C GLY A 97 -10.89 -7.58 -9.69
N SER A 98 -10.29 -6.55 -10.27
CA SER A 98 -8.86 -6.55 -10.66
C SER A 98 -7.88 -6.60 -9.49
N VAL A 99 -8.33 -6.29 -8.28
CA VAL A 99 -7.51 -6.30 -7.05
C VAL A 99 -8.19 -7.12 -5.95
N LEU A 100 -9.13 -7.99 -6.32
CA LEU A 100 -9.76 -8.92 -5.41
C LEU A 100 -8.82 -10.11 -5.17
N PRO A 101 -8.50 -10.43 -3.90
CA PRO A 101 -7.75 -11.64 -3.59
C PRO A 101 -8.46 -12.92 -4.06
N PRO A 102 -7.71 -13.97 -4.45
CA PRO A 102 -8.28 -15.29 -4.73
C PRO A 102 -8.82 -15.94 -3.43
N ASN A 103 -9.57 -17.03 -3.60
CA ASN A 103 -10.11 -17.78 -2.45
C ASN A 103 -9.00 -18.45 -1.62
N ASP A 104 -8.01 -19.04 -2.29
CA ASP A 104 -6.82 -19.62 -1.67
C ASP A 104 -5.65 -18.66 -1.85
N ILE A 105 -5.11 -18.16 -0.75
CA ILE A 105 -4.01 -17.17 -0.74
C ILE A 105 -2.79 -17.84 -0.13
N LYS A 106 -1.80 -18.14 -0.98
CA LYS A 106 -0.56 -18.78 -0.55
C LYS A 106 0.44 -17.77 -0.03
N THR A 107 1.30 -18.19 0.89
CA THR A 107 2.34 -17.34 1.45
C THR A 107 3.30 -16.87 0.36
N GLU A 108 3.63 -17.74 -0.59
CA GLU A 108 4.52 -17.48 -1.72
C GLU A 108 3.95 -16.40 -2.64
N ASP A 109 2.63 -16.37 -2.84
CA ASP A 109 1.96 -15.36 -3.66
C ASP A 109 2.03 -13.98 -3.00
N ILE A 110 1.87 -13.91 -1.67
CA ILE A 110 2.00 -12.65 -0.92
C ILE A 110 3.45 -12.15 -0.98
N LEU A 111 4.43 -13.05 -0.80
CA LEU A 111 5.85 -12.70 -0.88
C LEU A 111 6.24 -12.21 -2.29
N SER A 112 5.79 -12.90 -3.34
CA SER A 112 6.01 -12.48 -4.72
C SER A 112 5.44 -11.09 -4.98
N GLN A 113 4.19 -10.84 -4.57
CA GLN A 113 3.57 -9.52 -4.73
C GLN A 113 4.25 -8.43 -3.90
N LEU A 114 4.83 -8.78 -2.76
CA LEU A 114 5.58 -7.85 -1.91
C LEU A 114 6.88 -7.41 -2.59
N GLU A 115 7.62 -8.32 -3.21
CA GLU A 115 8.82 -7.95 -3.98
C GLU A 115 8.46 -7.05 -5.17
N ILE A 116 7.43 -7.40 -5.93
CA ILE A 116 6.93 -6.57 -7.04
C ILE A 116 6.51 -5.19 -6.53
N ALA A 117 5.86 -5.12 -5.36
CA ALA A 117 5.45 -3.85 -4.77
C ALA A 117 6.65 -2.98 -4.37
N ARG A 118 7.75 -3.56 -3.89
CA ARG A 118 8.99 -2.82 -3.60
C ARG A 118 9.57 -2.19 -4.86
N GLU A 119 9.71 -2.99 -5.92
CA GLU A 119 10.24 -2.50 -7.21
C GLU A 119 9.35 -1.41 -7.80
N ASN A 120 8.03 -1.63 -7.82
CA ASN A 120 7.06 -0.68 -8.34
C ASN A 120 7.06 0.65 -7.55
N LEU A 121 7.25 0.60 -6.23
CA LEU A 121 7.30 1.83 -5.42
C LEU A 121 8.60 2.63 -5.63
N LEU A 122 9.71 1.97 -6.00
CA LEU A 122 10.93 2.64 -6.45
C LEU A 122 10.75 3.27 -7.83
N ASP A 123 10.19 2.51 -8.79
CA ASP A 123 9.92 2.99 -10.16
C ASP A 123 8.93 4.17 -10.17
N LEU A 124 7.96 4.17 -9.25
CA LEU A 124 6.94 5.20 -9.10
C LEU A 124 7.53 6.61 -8.93
N GLU A 125 8.70 6.77 -8.33
CA GLU A 125 9.33 8.09 -8.17
C GLU A 125 9.76 8.70 -9.50
N SER A 126 10.08 7.86 -10.50
CA SER A 126 10.59 8.28 -11.81
C SER A 126 9.50 8.67 -12.82
N LEU A 127 8.23 8.33 -12.55
CA LEU A 127 7.13 8.61 -13.48
C LEU A 127 6.82 10.11 -13.56
N ASP A 128 6.23 10.54 -14.68
CA ASP A 128 5.76 11.92 -14.86
C ASP A 128 4.76 12.33 -13.76
N GLU A 129 4.73 13.60 -13.36
CA GLU A 129 3.84 14.07 -12.28
C GLU A 129 2.35 13.97 -12.60
N ASN A 130 1.99 14.00 -13.88
CA ASN A 130 0.62 14.01 -14.39
C ASN A 130 0.14 12.65 -14.91
N VAL A 131 0.95 11.58 -14.84
CA VAL A 131 0.41 10.21 -14.95
C VAL A 131 -0.74 10.05 -13.97
N ASN A 132 -1.80 9.40 -14.41
CA ASN A 132 -3.06 9.42 -13.70
C ASN A 132 -3.76 8.06 -13.63
N PHE A 133 -4.48 7.87 -12.53
CA PHE A 133 -5.31 6.71 -12.25
C PHE A 133 -6.74 7.19 -11.96
N ILE A 134 -7.74 6.55 -12.58
CA ILE A 134 -9.14 6.87 -12.35
C ILE A 134 -9.67 6.02 -11.19
N HIS A 135 -9.87 6.66 -10.04
CA HIS A 135 -10.53 6.03 -8.89
C HIS A 135 -12.07 6.18 -9.01
N PRO A 136 -12.86 5.10 -8.83
CA PRO A 136 -14.32 5.14 -9.01
C PRO A 136 -15.05 6.23 -8.21
N VAL A 137 -14.52 6.58 -7.03
CA VAL A 137 -15.12 7.59 -6.13
C VAL A 137 -14.38 8.92 -6.19
N PHE A 138 -13.07 8.92 -6.48
CA PHE A 138 -12.22 10.11 -6.34
C PHE A 138 -11.94 10.80 -7.68
N GLY A 139 -12.34 10.19 -8.80
CA GLY A 139 -11.98 10.63 -10.14
C GLY A 139 -10.51 10.40 -10.44
N GLN A 140 -9.97 11.18 -11.38
CA GLN A 140 -8.55 11.12 -11.72
C GLN A 140 -7.67 11.56 -10.55
N LEU A 141 -6.67 10.74 -10.25
CA LEU A 141 -5.61 10.96 -9.27
C LEU A 141 -4.29 11.00 -10.03
N ASN A 142 -3.57 12.13 -9.97
CA ASN A 142 -2.20 12.17 -10.50
C ASN A 142 -1.21 11.41 -9.61
N LYS A 143 0.06 11.31 -10.01
CA LYS A 143 1.12 10.61 -9.26
C LYS A 143 1.11 10.93 -7.76
N LYS A 144 1.14 12.21 -7.40
CA LYS A 144 1.15 12.68 -6.01
C LYS A 144 -0.11 12.25 -5.24
N GLN A 145 -1.29 12.36 -5.86
CA GLN A 145 -2.56 11.96 -5.27
C GLN A 145 -2.64 10.44 -5.13
N ALA A 146 -2.19 9.68 -6.12
CA ALA A 146 -2.11 8.23 -6.07
C ALA A 146 -1.19 7.75 -4.94
N LYS A 147 0.01 8.34 -4.79
CA LYS A 147 0.90 8.08 -3.63
C LYS A 147 0.19 8.34 -2.29
N ARG A 148 -0.53 9.45 -2.18
CA ARG A 148 -1.30 9.76 -0.95
C ARG A 148 -2.39 8.71 -0.71
N PHE A 149 -3.09 8.29 -1.76
CA PHE A 149 -4.12 7.25 -1.69
C PHE A 149 -3.53 5.92 -1.22
N LEU A 150 -2.45 5.43 -1.86
CA LEU A 150 -1.77 4.18 -1.49
C LEU A 150 -1.42 4.17 0.00
N LYS A 151 -0.83 5.27 0.50
CA LYS A 151 -0.47 5.39 1.92
C LYS A 151 -1.70 5.30 2.86
N ILE A 152 -2.81 5.94 2.51
CA ILE A 152 -4.04 5.91 3.33
C ILE A 152 -4.69 4.53 3.27
N HIS A 153 -4.81 3.95 2.08
CA HIS A 153 -5.41 2.63 1.85
C HIS A 153 -4.63 1.54 2.58
N THR A 154 -3.31 1.48 2.40
CA THR A 154 -2.48 0.45 3.08
C THR A 154 -2.54 0.60 4.60
N ARG A 155 -2.49 1.83 5.13
CA ARG A 155 -2.63 2.07 6.58
C ARG A 155 -4.00 1.67 7.11
N HIS A 156 -5.05 1.87 6.33
CA HIS A 156 -6.39 1.41 6.69
C HIS A 156 -6.43 -0.11 6.85
N HIS A 157 -5.82 -0.87 5.93
CA HIS A 157 -5.73 -2.33 6.03
C HIS A 157 -4.84 -2.79 7.19
N LEU A 158 -3.68 -2.17 7.39
CA LEU A 158 -2.82 -2.47 8.55
C LEU A 158 -3.54 -2.23 9.88
N LYS A 159 -4.36 -1.17 9.98
CA LYS A 159 -5.21 -0.93 11.16
C LYS A 159 -6.27 -2.01 11.35
N ILE A 160 -6.88 -2.52 10.27
CA ILE A 160 -7.81 -3.66 10.38
C ILE A 160 -7.08 -4.90 10.91
N ILE A 161 -5.89 -5.20 10.40
CA ILE A 161 -5.09 -6.33 10.86
C ILE A 161 -4.71 -6.19 12.33
N GLN A 162 -4.24 -5.01 12.75
CA GLN A 162 -3.96 -4.73 14.16
C GLN A 162 -5.19 -4.98 15.03
N ASP A 163 -6.37 -4.53 14.59
CA ASP A 163 -7.62 -4.76 15.29
C ASP A 163 -8.00 -6.26 15.36
N ILE A 164 -7.72 -7.05 14.32
CA ILE A 164 -7.90 -8.52 14.32
C ILE A 164 -7.00 -9.17 15.38
N LEU A 165 -5.74 -8.72 15.48
CA LEU A 165 -4.73 -9.27 16.40
C LEU A 165 -4.90 -8.83 17.85
N ARG A 166 -5.67 -7.77 18.12
CA ARG A 166 -5.94 -7.34 19.50
C ARG A 166 -6.77 -8.40 20.21
N LYS A 167 -6.25 -8.89 21.35
CA LYS A 167 -7.00 -9.71 22.29
C LYS A 167 -8.08 -8.85 22.94
N GLU A 168 -9.28 -9.41 23.05
CA GLU A 168 -10.40 -8.81 23.80
C GLU A 168 -10.09 -8.76 25.30
#